data_AF-A0A1F7BXF9-F1
#
_entry.id   AF-A0A1F7BXF9-F1
#
_cell.length_a   1.000
_cell.length_b   1.000
_cell.length_c   1.000
_cell.angle_alpha   90.00
_cell.angle_beta   90.00
_cell.angle_gamma   90.00
#
_symmetry.space_group_name_H-M   'P 1'
#
loop_
_entity.id
_entity.type
_entity.pdbx_description
1 polymer ?
#
loop_
_entity_poly.entity_id
_entity_poly.type
_entity_poly.pdbx_seq_one_letter_code
_entity_poly.pdbx_strand_id
1 'polypeptide(L)'
;MSIEACIAHAIHKDLDVLEALPEVYELPIEDLEPHIERYIQNLQDTLVKTIRSLGEPYIKSKDPAGLCIICLRAGVKLPPEMMLKMCRTILQLSTIEARFVADNAEGTSVYYMKLSLKV
;
A
#
# COMPACT_ATOMS: atom_id res chain seq x y z
N MET A 1 11.01 5.85 1.08
CA MET A 1 10.68 4.77 0.12
C MET A 1 9.94 5.38 -1.07
N SER A 2 9.97 4.75 -2.27
CA SER A 2 9.11 5.18 -3.37
C SER A 2 7.64 4.87 -3.06
N ILE A 3 6.70 5.58 -3.68
CA ILE A 3 5.27 5.39 -3.41
C ILE A 3 4.80 3.98 -3.80
N GLU A 4 5.40 3.39 -4.83
CA GLU A 4 5.14 2.01 -5.28
C GLU A 4 5.52 1.02 -4.19
N ALA A 5 6.68 1.19 -3.57
CA ALA A 5 7.14 0.32 -2.50
C ALA A 5 6.25 0.46 -1.25
N CYS A 6 5.77 1.67 -0.93
CA CYS A 6 4.81 1.88 0.15
C CYS A 6 3.46 1.19 -0.13
N ILE A 7 2.96 1.30 -1.37
CA ILE A 7 1.69 0.67 -1.79
C ILE A 7 1.83 -0.86 -1.77
N ALA A 8 2.89 -1.42 -2.34
CA ALA A 8 3.13 -2.86 -2.34
C ALA A 8 3.22 -3.41 -0.91
N HIS A 9 3.90 -2.70 0.00
CA HIS A 9 3.94 -3.09 1.41
C HIS A 9 2.57 -3.03 2.07
N ALA A 10 1.79 -1.97 1.83
CA ALA A 10 0.45 -1.84 2.39
C ALA A 10 -0.49 -2.94 1.87
N ILE A 11 -0.43 -3.27 0.59
CA ILE A 11 -1.17 -4.41 0.03
C ILE A 11 -0.77 -5.70 0.75
N HIS A 12 0.53 -6.01 0.83
CA HIS A 12 1.00 -7.23 1.46
C HIS A 12 0.61 -7.34 2.95
N LYS A 13 0.57 -6.22 3.66
CA LYS A 13 0.31 -6.19 5.12
C LYS A 13 -1.17 -6.13 5.47
N ASP A 14 -1.96 -5.37 4.71
CA ASP A 14 -3.31 -4.97 5.10
C ASP A 14 -4.42 -5.52 4.20
N LEU A 15 -4.10 -6.07 3.03
CA LEU A 15 -5.10 -6.69 2.15
C LEU A 15 -5.53 -8.05 2.72
N ASP A 16 -6.80 -8.18 3.05
CA ASP A 16 -7.44 -9.47 3.23
C ASP A 16 -8.11 -9.85 1.91
N VAL A 17 -7.52 -10.81 1.19
CA VAL A 17 -8.00 -11.25 -0.12
C VAL A 17 -9.38 -11.91 -0.02
N LEU A 18 -9.69 -12.60 1.07
CA LEU A 18 -10.96 -13.32 1.23
C LEU A 18 -12.11 -12.35 1.51
N GLU A 19 -11.85 -11.28 2.25
CA GLU A 19 -12.82 -10.19 2.45
C GLU A 19 -12.97 -9.34 1.19
N ALA A 20 -11.87 -9.11 0.44
CA ALA A 20 -11.88 -8.30 -0.78
C ALA A 20 -12.50 -9.01 -1.99
N LEU A 21 -12.33 -10.34 -2.07
CA LEU A 21 -12.80 -11.20 -3.17
C LEU A 21 -13.52 -12.44 -2.61
N PRO A 22 -14.76 -12.30 -2.11
CA PRO A 22 -15.53 -13.44 -1.61
C PRO A 22 -15.79 -14.50 -2.69
N GLU A 23 -15.76 -14.16 -3.97
CA GLU A 23 -15.91 -15.11 -5.09
C GLU A 23 -14.78 -16.15 -5.18
N VAL A 24 -13.64 -15.92 -4.53
CA VAL A 24 -12.49 -16.84 -4.49
C VAL A 24 -12.86 -18.21 -3.93
N TYR A 25 -13.88 -18.29 -3.06
CA TYR A 25 -14.38 -19.57 -2.54
C TYR A 25 -15.06 -20.46 -3.57
N GLU A 26 -15.51 -19.89 -4.70
CA GLU A 26 -16.24 -20.60 -5.75
C GLU A 26 -15.35 -20.95 -6.95
N LEU A 27 -14.11 -20.47 -6.97
CA LEU A 27 -13.18 -20.71 -8.06
C LEU A 27 -12.54 -22.10 -7.97
N PRO A 28 -12.33 -22.78 -9.11
CA PRO A 28 -11.44 -23.93 -9.17
C PRO A 28 -10.03 -23.57 -8.67
N ILE A 29 -9.37 -24.49 -7.98
CA ILE A 29 -8.02 -24.28 -7.42
C ILE A 29 -7.03 -23.83 -8.51
N GLU A 30 -7.16 -24.36 -9.72
CA GLU A 30 -6.30 -24.04 -10.87
C GLU A 30 -6.41 -22.57 -11.32
N ASP A 31 -7.57 -21.95 -11.10
CA ASP A 31 -7.84 -20.56 -11.49
C ASP A 31 -7.59 -19.55 -10.35
N LEU A 32 -7.39 -20.05 -9.12
CA LEU A 32 -7.33 -19.25 -7.91
C LEU A 32 -6.14 -18.27 -7.92
N GLU A 33 -4.93 -18.80 -8.10
CA GLU A 33 -3.70 -18.02 -8.08
C GLU A 33 -3.65 -16.97 -9.21
N PRO A 34 -3.93 -17.31 -10.50
CA PRO A 34 -4.00 -16.32 -11.57
C PRO A 34 -5.05 -15.23 -11.33
N HIS A 35 -6.18 -15.57 -10.70
CA HIS A 35 -7.23 -14.61 -10.40
C HIS A 35 -6.79 -13.60 -9.34
N ILE A 36 -6.24 -14.09 -8.22
CA ILE A 36 -5.74 -13.25 -7.13
C ILE A 36 -4.58 -12.38 -7.60
N GLU A 37 -3.64 -12.94 -8.38
CA GLU A 37 -2.50 -12.20 -8.91
C GLU A 37 -2.97 -11.03 -9.78
N ARG A 38 -3.89 -11.28 -10.72
CA ARG A 38 -4.45 -10.24 -11.59
C ARG A 38 -5.17 -9.16 -10.78
N TYR A 39 -5.89 -9.54 -9.73
CA TYR A 39 -6.55 -8.58 -8.86
C TYR A 39 -5.54 -7.68 -8.14
N ILE A 40 -4.50 -8.27 -7.54
CA ILE A 40 -3.45 -7.54 -6.82
C ILE A 40 -2.71 -6.59 -7.76
N GLN A 41 -2.37 -7.04 -8.96
CA GLN A 41 -1.71 -6.19 -9.97
C GLN A 41 -2.59 -4.99 -10.36
N ASN A 42 -3.87 -5.23 -10.69
CA ASN A 42 -4.81 -4.16 -11.03
C ASN A 42 -5.01 -3.17 -9.89
N LEU A 43 -5.10 -3.68 -8.65
CA LEU A 43 -5.22 -2.87 -7.45
C LEU A 43 -3.98 -1.97 -7.27
N GLN A 44 -2.78 -2.55 -7.37
CA GLN A 44 -1.53 -1.82 -7.25
C GLN A 44 -1.41 -0.73 -8.32
N ASP A 45 -1.69 -1.04 -9.58
CA ASP A 45 -1.63 -0.08 -10.69
C ASP A 45 -2.62 1.07 -10.50
N THR A 46 -3.86 0.75 -10.09
CA THR A 46 -4.89 1.75 -9.82
C THR A 46 -4.50 2.67 -8.67
N LEU A 47 -3.95 2.11 -7.58
CA LEU A 47 -3.48 2.90 -6.44
C LEU A 47 -2.29 3.78 -6.81
N VAL A 48 -1.29 3.24 -7.52
CA VAL A 48 -0.13 4.02 -7.97
C VAL A 48 -0.57 5.19 -8.85
N LYS A 49 -1.43 4.92 -9.84
CA LYS A 49 -1.96 5.95 -10.75
C LYS A 49 -2.74 7.03 -10.00
N THR A 50 -3.63 6.62 -9.09
CA THR A 50 -4.49 7.55 -8.34
C THR A 50 -3.68 8.41 -7.37
N ILE A 51 -2.77 7.79 -6.61
CA ILE A 51 -1.98 8.49 -5.60
C ILE A 51 -0.97 9.43 -6.25
N ARG A 52 -0.34 9.05 -7.37
CA ARG A 52 0.55 9.95 -8.12
C ARG A 52 -0.18 11.14 -8.73
N SER A 53 -1.43 10.96 -9.17
CA SER A 53 -2.19 12.03 -9.85
C SER A 53 -2.91 12.97 -8.88
N LEU A 54 -3.47 12.45 -7.80
CA LEU A 54 -4.37 13.17 -6.90
C LEU A 54 -3.98 13.09 -5.42
N GLY A 55 -3.02 12.22 -5.07
CA GLY A 55 -2.68 11.89 -3.68
C GLY A 55 -1.73 12.86 -2.98
N GLU A 56 -0.95 13.65 -3.74
CA GLU A 56 0.08 14.53 -3.16
C GLU A 56 -0.43 15.48 -2.06
N PRO A 57 -1.59 16.16 -2.20
CA PRO A 57 -2.12 17.02 -1.15
C PRO A 57 -2.36 16.28 0.17
N TYR A 58 -2.91 15.07 0.09
CA TYR A 58 -3.26 14.24 1.24
C TYR A 58 -2.03 13.60 1.90
N ILE A 59 -1.00 13.27 1.10
CA ILE A 59 0.28 12.82 1.63
C ILE A 59 0.96 13.94 2.41
N LYS A 60 0.98 15.17 1.87
CA LYS A 60 1.56 16.34 2.54
C LYS A 60 0.80 16.72 3.81
N SER A 61 -0.53 16.66 3.79
CA SER A 61 -1.36 16.95 4.97
C SER A 61 -1.44 15.79 5.97
N LYS A 62 -0.87 14.62 5.66
CA LYS A 62 -0.98 13.38 6.45
C LYS A 62 -2.44 12.98 6.71
N ASP A 63 -3.27 13.10 5.69
CA ASP A 63 -4.71 12.81 5.75
C ASP A 63 -5.03 11.44 5.12
N PRO A 64 -5.08 10.35 5.93
CA PRO A 64 -5.44 9.03 5.42
C PRO A 64 -6.89 8.94 4.93
N ALA A 65 -7.80 9.75 5.49
CA ALA A 65 -9.21 9.70 5.13
C ALA A 65 -9.44 10.33 3.75
N GLY A 66 -8.83 11.49 3.48
CA GLY A 66 -8.83 12.12 2.17
C GLY A 66 -8.19 11.23 1.09
N LEU A 67 -7.05 10.57 1.42
CA LEU A 67 -6.41 9.61 0.54
C LEU A 67 -7.32 8.40 0.24
N CYS A 68 -8.03 7.89 1.25
CA CYS A 68 -8.99 6.79 1.09
C CYS A 68 -10.14 7.18 0.15
N ILE A 69 -10.73 8.36 0.35
CA ILE A 69 -11.85 8.85 -0.46
C ILE A 69 -11.47 8.93 -1.94
N ILE A 70 -10.28 9.45 -2.27
CA ILE A 70 -9.88 9.54 -3.68
C ILE A 70 -9.63 8.16 -4.30
N CYS A 71 -9.08 7.21 -3.55
CA CYS A 71 -8.85 5.85 -4.02
C CYS A 71 -10.19 5.13 -4.29
N LEU A 72 -11.15 5.24 -3.38
CA LEU A 72 -12.49 4.68 -3.58
C LEU A 72 -13.21 5.34 -4.77
N ARG A 73 -13.11 6.68 -4.90
CA ARG A 73 -13.68 7.41 -6.06
C ARG A 73 -13.01 7.07 -7.39
N ALA A 74 -11.75 6.67 -7.37
CA ALA A 74 -11.02 6.21 -8.55
C ALA A 74 -11.41 4.79 -9.01
N GLY A 75 -12.32 4.12 -8.26
CA GLY A 75 -12.86 2.82 -8.63
C GLY A 75 -12.18 1.64 -7.94
N VAL A 76 -11.37 1.88 -6.90
CA VAL A 76 -10.83 0.79 -6.07
C VAL A 76 -11.98 0.12 -5.32
N LYS A 77 -12.21 -1.16 -5.63
CA LYS A 77 -13.26 -1.99 -5.02
C LYS A 77 -12.69 -2.71 -3.81
N LEU A 78 -12.53 -1.97 -2.72
CA LEU A 78 -12.16 -2.52 -1.42
C LEU A 78 -13.17 -2.07 -0.36
N PRO A 79 -13.39 -2.87 0.70
CA PRO A 79 -14.09 -2.41 1.89
C PRO A 79 -13.47 -1.11 2.41
N PRO A 80 -14.26 -0.07 2.75
CA PRO A 80 -13.73 1.24 3.14
C PRO A 80 -12.77 1.20 4.34
N GLU A 81 -13.02 0.35 5.32
CA GLU A 81 -12.16 0.16 6.50
C GLU A 81 -10.79 -0.40 6.10
N MET A 82 -10.76 -1.39 5.19
CA MET A 82 -9.53 -1.97 4.67
C MET A 82 -8.73 -0.94 3.86
N MET A 83 -9.40 -0.20 2.97
CA MET A 83 -8.77 0.87 2.19
C MET A 83 -8.19 1.96 3.11
N LEU A 84 -8.92 2.35 4.16
CA LEU A 84 -8.46 3.34 5.14
C LEU A 84 -7.22 2.84 5.89
N LYS A 85 -7.19 1.56 6.29
CA LYS A 85 -6.04 0.93 6.93
C LYS A 85 -4.82 0.95 6.01
N MET A 86 -4.98 0.56 4.74
CA MET A 86 -3.92 0.64 3.73
C MET A 86 -3.41 2.07 3.54
N CYS A 87 -4.29 3.06 3.44
CA CYS A 87 -3.90 4.48 3.35
C CYS A 87 -3.09 4.95 4.55
N ARG A 88 -3.44 4.52 5.77
CA ARG A 88 -2.65 4.81 6.98
C ARG A 88 -1.25 4.20 6.88
N THR A 89 -1.14 2.94 6.46
CA THR A 89 0.16 2.28 6.27
C THR A 89 0.99 2.99 5.20
N ILE A 90 0.41 3.32 4.04
CA ILE A 90 1.10 4.07 2.97
C ILE A 90 1.66 5.40 3.50
N LEU A 91 0.86 6.16 4.25
CA LEU A 91 1.30 7.43 4.83
C LEU A 91 2.40 7.26 5.88
N GLN A 92 2.28 6.24 6.74
CA GLN A 92 3.32 5.93 7.70
C GLN A 92 4.64 5.64 6.97
N LEU A 93 4.63 4.77 5.97
CA LEU A 93 5.82 4.42 5.19
C LEU A 93 6.36 5.58 4.34
N SER A 94 5.48 6.44 3.79
CA SER A 94 5.91 7.62 3.04
C SER A 94 6.61 8.66 3.93
N THR A 95 6.33 8.66 5.23
CA THR A 95 7.04 9.51 6.20
C THR A 95 8.35 8.91 6.70
N ILE A 96 8.65 7.65 6.37
CA ILE A 96 9.90 6.98 6.72
C ILE A 96 10.98 7.38 5.69
N GLU A 97 11.73 8.43 6.01
CA GLU A 97 13.02 8.72 5.38
C GLU A 97 14.10 7.82 6.02
N ALA A 98 14.13 6.55 5.64
CA ALA A 98 15.31 5.72 5.90
C ALA A 98 16.45 6.21 4.99
N ARG A 99 17.54 6.71 5.59
CA ARG A 99 18.74 7.10 4.87
C ARG A 99 19.71 5.92 4.82
N PHE A 100 20.18 5.57 3.63
CA PHE A 100 21.26 4.61 3.49
C PHE A 100 22.52 5.10 4.21
N VAL A 101 23.21 4.19 4.92
CA VAL A 101 24.44 4.51 5.66
C VAL A 101 25.65 3.83 5.06
N ALA A 102 25.61 2.51 4.87
CA ALA A 102 26.72 1.72 4.36
C ALA A 102 26.26 0.29 4.04
N ASP A 103 26.99 -0.43 3.20
CA ASP A 103 26.88 -1.88 3.09
C ASP A 103 27.75 -2.55 4.16
N ASN A 104 27.23 -3.60 4.79
CA ASN A 104 28.02 -4.39 5.72
C ASN A 104 29.00 -5.31 4.95
N ALA A 105 30.00 -5.86 5.65
CA ALA A 105 31.01 -6.74 5.06
C ALA A 105 30.41 -8.03 4.44
N GLU A 106 29.15 -8.34 4.71
CA GLU A 106 28.40 -9.47 4.18
C GLU A 106 27.47 -9.09 3.00
N GLY A 107 27.55 -7.85 2.50
CA GLY A 107 26.79 -7.38 1.33
C GLY A 107 25.33 -6.98 1.61
N THR A 108 24.95 -6.82 2.87
CA THR A 108 23.63 -6.32 3.30
C THR A 108 23.69 -4.81 3.55
N SER A 109 22.78 -4.08 2.92
CA SER A 109 22.69 -2.62 3.07
C SER A 109 22.09 -2.20 4.42
N VAL A 110 22.79 -1.31 5.13
CA VAL A 110 22.38 -0.74 6.42
C VAL A 110 21.71 0.62 6.20
N TYR A 111 20.52 0.78 6.79
CA TYR A 111 19.73 2.00 6.73
C TYR A 111 19.55 2.61 8.11
N TYR A 112 19.69 3.93 8.21
CA TYR A 112 19.46 4.72 9.41
C TYR A 112 18.08 5.38 9.36
N MET A 113 17.38 5.29 10.48
CA MET A 113 16.08 5.91 10.68
C MET A 113 16.10 6.78 11.93
N LYS A 114 15.67 8.04 11.80
CA LYS A 114 15.47 8.92 12.96
C LYS A 114 13.99 8.90 13.35
N LEU A 115 13.68 8.23 14.46
CA LEU A 115 12.34 8.25 15.04
C LEU A 115 12.19 9.47 15.94
N SER A 116 11.13 10.25 15.72
CA SER A 116 10.72 11.33 16.62
C SER A 116 9.45 10.89 17.34
N LEU A 117 9.57 10.55 18.61
CA LEU A 117 8.41 10.28 19.47
C LEU A 117 7.85 11.63 19.92
N LYS A 118 6.59 11.92 19.58
CA LYS A 118 5.83 12.98 20.25
C LYS A 118 5.33 12.42 21.57
N VAL A 119 5.81 12.96 22.68
CA VAL A 119 5.25 12.80 24.02
C VAL A 119 4.22 13.90 24.23
#